data_AF-A0A1A6G287-F1
#
_entry.id   AF-A0A1A6G287-F1
#
_cell.length_a   1.000
_cell.length_b   1.000
_cell.length_c   1.000
_cell.angle_alpha   90.00
_cell.angle_beta   90.00
_cell.angle_gamma   90.00
#
_symmetry.space_group_name_H-M   'P 1'
#
loop_
_entity.id
_entity.type
_entity.pdbx_description
1 polymer ?
#
loop_
_entity_poly.entity_id
_entity_poly.type
_entity_poly.pdbx_seq_one_letter_code
_entity_poly.pdbx_strand_id
1 'polypeptide(L)'
;MEPTSGLAEQPEPEKAGSEEREPAPWQALPVLSEQQSGAVELVLAYAAPVLDKRQTSRLLREVSAVYPLPAQPHLKRVRPSRSAGGAHAHASDLLLCLAGPSAGPRSLAELLPRPAVDPRGLGTPFLVPVPARPPLTRSQFEEARAHWPTSFHEDKQVTRALAGQLFSAQARAAMQSHMQQAVHAAQRAAAQGLRAVGAVVVDPASDRVLATGHDCSGMANPLLHAVMVCIDLVAQGQGRGTCDLRRHVACSFVPATTAQGARAGSVRKLDEDEDGLPYVCTGYDLYVTREPCVMCAMALIHARIHRVFYGAPSPDGALGTRFRVHARPDLNHRFQVFRGILEDQCRQLDPDPWPLLPGCQVSRYRNGRLPGALPPAGKENNFPPLPRFVPLKPCFYQDFSDEIPVEHQVLVKRIYRLWMFYCVTLGVNLVACLAWWIAGGAGANFGLAMLWLLLFTPCSYVCWFRPAYKAFRADSSFNFMAFFFIFGAQFVLTVIQAIGFSGWGACGWLAAIGFFGVNVGAAVVMLIPAILFSLSAVMMAITLVKVHRIYRGAGGSLQKAQTEWNTGAWRNPPSREAQFNNFSGNSLPEYPTVPSYPSGGQWP
;
A
#
# COMPACT_ATOMS: atom_id res chain seq x y z
N MET A 1 47.92 -56.70 -4.47
CA MET A 1 48.36 -57.75 -5.41
C MET A 1 47.13 -58.07 -6.27
N GLU A 2 46.81 -57.17 -7.20
CA GLU A 2 47.20 -57.18 -8.62
C GLU A 2 46.43 -58.22 -9.45
N PRO A 3 45.87 -57.80 -10.60
CA PRO A 3 46.69 -57.66 -11.79
C PRO A 3 46.58 -56.29 -12.52
N THR A 4 47.73 -55.82 -13.03
CA THR A 4 47.99 -54.68 -13.93
C THR A 4 47.67 -55.04 -15.39
N SER A 5 46.71 -54.41 -16.08
CA SER A 5 46.73 -53.11 -16.79
C SER A 5 47.70 -53.04 -17.98
N GLY A 6 47.14 -53.23 -19.19
CA GLY A 6 47.81 -53.03 -20.47
C GLY A 6 47.95 -51.55 -20.85
N LEU A 7 49.03 -51.27 -21.57
CA LEU A 7 49.45 -49.97 -22.10
C LEU A 7 48.50 -49.46 -23.19
N ALA A 8 48.09 -48.20 -23.09
CA ALA A 8 47.66 -47.38 -24.20
C ALA A 8 48.26 -45.97 -24.04
N GLU A 9 48.93 -45.52 -25.10
CA GLU A 9 49.67 -44.25 -25.21
C GLU A 9 48.82 -43.03 -24.86
N GLN A 10 49.42 -42.09 -24.11
CA GLN A 10 48.83 -40.79 -23.81
C GLN A 10 49.04 -39.81 -24.97
N PRO A 11 48.00 -39.12 -25.46
CA PRO A 11 48.16 -37.89 -26.22
C PRO A 11 48.33 -36.68 -25.27
N GLU A 12 49.20 -35.76 -25.66
CA GLU A 12 49.51 -34.49 -24.99
C GLU A 12 48.26 -33.61 -24.73
N PRO A 13 48.29 -32.74 -23.70
CA PRO A 13 47.14 -31.90 -23.36
C PRO A 13 46.94 -30.79 -24.40
N GLU A 14 45.81 -30.87 -25.10
CA GLU A 14 45.27 -29.81 -25.94
C GLU A 14 45.08 -28.53 -25.10
N LYS A 15 45.65 -27.43 -25.59
CA LYS A 15 45.43 -26.07 -25.06
C LYS A 15 43.93 -25.79 -25.04
N ALA A 16 43.33 -25.78 -23.86
CA ALA A 16 42.01 -25.21 -23.63
C ALA A 16 42.08 -23.72 -23.97
N GLY A 17 41.67 -23.38 -25.19
CA GLY A 17 41.31 -22.02 -25.56
C GLY A 17 40.26 -21.55 -24.55
N SER A 18 40.59 -20.48 -23.84
CA SER A 18 39.63 -19.73 -23.06
C SER A 18 38.56 -19.19 -24.02
N GLU A 19 37.48 -19.94 -24.20
CA GLU A 19 36.24 -19.39 -24.71
C GLU A 19 35.80 -18.33 -23.70
N GLU A 20 36.10 -17.06 -24.01
CA GLU A 20 35.45 -15.92 -23.39
C GLU A 20 33.95 -16.10 -23.58
N ARG A 21 33.31 -16.59 -22.52
CA ARG A 21 31.87 -16.80 -22.44
C ARG A 21 31.19 -15.45 -22.67
N GLU A 22 30.65 -15.22 -23.87
CA GLU A 22 29.85 -14.03 -24.17
C GLU A 22 28.79 -13.86 -23.06
N PRO A 23 28.81 -12.75 -22.29
CA PRO A 23 27.83 -12.56 -21.23
C PRO A 23 26.45 -12.47 -21.88
N ALA A 24 25.49 -13.22 -21.32
CA ALA A 24 24.14 -13.33 -21.84
C ALA A 24 23.54 -11.95 -22.20
N PRO A 25 22.83 -11.81 -23.33
CA PRO A 25 22.21 -10.53 -23.68
C PRO A 25 21.13 -10.22 -22.66
N TRP A 26 21.42 -9.28 -21.76
CA TRP A 26 20.43 -8.73 -20.84
C TRP A 26 19.39 -7.92 -21.63
N GLN A 27 18.18 -7.78 -21.07
CA GLN A 27 17.10 -7.02 -21.67
C GLN A 27 16.44 -6.12 -20.62
N ALA A 28 16.27 -4.84 -20.96
CA ALA A 28 15.52 -3.90 -20.14
C ALA A 28 14.01 -4.18 -20.30
N LEU A 29 13.41 -4.75 -19.27
CA LEU A 29 11.97 -5.06 -19.23
C LEU A 29 11.20 -3.99 -18.46
N PRO A 30 10.14 -3.41 -19.02
CA PRO A 30 9.34 -2.42 -18.31
C PRO A 30 8.62 -3.04 -17.11
N VAL A 31 8.60 -2.35 -15.98
CA VAL A 31 7.74 -2.72 -14.85
C VAL A 31 6.40 -2.02 -14.98
N LEU A 32 5.41 -2.79 -15.42
CA LEU A 32 4.04 -2.34 -15.65
C LEU A 32 3.32 -1.99 -14.34
N SER A 33 2.28 -1.16 -14.39
CA SER A 33 1.37 -0.95 -13.25
C SER A 33 0.57 -2.21 -12.91
N GLU A 34 0.02 -2.28 -11.69
CA GLU A 34 -0.89 -3.38 -11.30
C GLU A 34 -2.08 -3.53 -12.25
N GLN A 35 -2.61 -2.40 -12.74
CA GLN A 35 -3.71 -2.40 -13.71
C GLN A 35 -3.31 -2.99 -15.07
N GLN A 36 -2.07 -2.80 -15.49
CA GLN A 36 -1.57 -3.28 -16.78
C GLN A 36 -1.10 -4.74 -16.73
N SER A 37 -0.62 -5.22 -15.58
CA SER A 37 -0.18 -6.61 -15.42
C SER A 37 -1.25 -7.54 -14.88
N GLY A 38 -2.29 -6.99 -14.25
CA GLY A 38 -3.35 -7.77 -13.62
C GLY A 38 -4.16 -8.57 -14.64
N ALA A 39 -4.78 -9.66 -14.16
CA ALA A 39 -5.76 -10.41 -14.94
C ALA A 39 -6.98 -9.54 -15.28
N VAL A 40 -7.72 -9.93 -16.32
CA VAL A 40 -8.93 -9.19 -16.69
C VAL A 40 -10.01 -9.40 -15.63
N GLU A 41 -10.35 -8.34 -14.90
CA GLU A 41 -11.43 -8.36 -13.93
C GLU A 41 -12.78 -8.54 -14.65
N LEU A 42 -13.60 -9.49 -14.20
CA LEU A 42 -14.88 -9.83 -14.81
C LEU A 42 -16.04 -9.49 -13.89
N VAL A 43 -17.11 -8.94 -14.47
CA VAL A 43 -18.39 -8.69 -13.81
C VAL A 43 -19.51 -9.39 -14.57
N LEU A 44 -20.56 -9.78 -13.86
CA LEU A 44 -21.72 -10.41 -14.49
C LEU A 44 -22.65 -9.36 -15.12
N ALA A 45 -23.12 -9.67 -16.32
CA ALA A 45 -24.10 -8.87 -17.04
C ALA A 45 -25.20 -9.75 -17.64
N TYR A 46 -26.37 -9.17 -17.84
CA TYR A 46 -27.45 -9.80 -18.58
C TYR A 46 -27.31 -9.52 -20.06
N ALA A 47 -27.37 -10.57 -20.88
CA ALA A 47 -27.46 -10.49 -22.32
C ALA A 47 -28.67 -11.28 -22.82
N ALA A 48 -29.23 -10.91 -23.96
CA ALA A 48 -30.34 -11.64 -24.58
C ALA A 48 -30.09 -11.84 -26.08
N PRO A 49 -30.47 -12.99 -26.66
CA PRO A 49 -30.38 -13.20 -28.08
C PRO A 49 -31.41 -12.33 -28.81
N VAL A 50 -31.00 -11.70 -29.90
CA VAL A 50 -31.85 -10.96 -30.83
C VAL A 50 -32.36 -11.94 -31.87
N LEU A 51 -33.66 -12.23 -31.81
CA LEU A 51 -34.35 -13.17 -32.69
C LEU A 51 -34.67 -12.55 -34.06
N ASP A 52 -34.93 -11.24 -34.10
CA ASP A 52 -35.19 -10.48 -35.34
C ASP A 52 -34.12 -9.40 -35.57
N LYS A 53 -33.26 -9.63 -36.57
CA LYS A 53 -32.18 -8.70 -36.94
C LYS A 53 -32.67 -7.30 -37.31
N ARG A 54 -33.88 -7.16 -37.88
CA ARG A 54 -34.42 -5.86 -38.30
C ARG A 54 -34.64 -4.93 -37.10
N GLN A 55 -34.78 -5.50 -35.90
CA GLN A 55 -35.05 -4.77 -34.67
C GLN A 55 -33.77 -4.41 -33.90
N THR A 56 -32.59 -4.89 -34.33
CA THR A 56 -31.32 -4.70 -33.59
C THR A 56 -31.01 -3.23 -33.32
N SER A 57 -31.11 -2.35 -34.34
CA SER A 57 -30.82 -0.92 -34.17
C SER A 57 -31.86 -0.21 -33.29
N ARG A 58 -33.12 -0.66 -33.32
CA ARG A 58 -34.17 -0.15 -32.43
C ARG A 58 -33.86 -0.53 -30.98
N LEU A 59 -33.72 -1.84 -30.73
CA LEU A 59 -33.45 -2.42 -29.41
C LEU A 59 -32.15 -1.85 -28.79
N LEU A 60 -31.09 -1.70 -29.59
CA LEU A 60 -29.85 -1.11 -29.13
C LEU A 60 -30.04 0.33 -28.63
N ARG A 61 -30.80 1.17 -29.35
CA ARG A 61 -31.08 2.55 -28.95
C ARG A 61 -31.93 2.59 -27.68
N GLU A 62 -33.03 1.82 -27.63
CA GLU A 62 -33.94 1.77 -26.48
C GLU A 62 -33.22 1.28 -25.22
N VAL A 63 -32.50 0.15 -25.30
CA VAL A 63 -31.76 -0.42 -24.17
C VAL A 63 -30.61 0.48 -23.74
N SER A 64 -29.91 1.14 -24.68
CA SER A 64 -28.82 2.06 -24.31
C SER A 64 -29.33 3.34 -23.65
N ALA A 65 -30.54 3.78 -23.98
CA ALA A 65 -31.17 4.93 -23.34
C ALA A 65 -31.60 4.61 -21.90
N VAL A 66 -32.13 3.41 -21.65
CA VAL A 66 -32.58 2.99 -20.30
C VAL A 66 -31.43 2.54 -19.42
N TYR A 67 -30.50 1.76 -19.96
CA TYR A 67 -29.36 1.20 -19.24
C TYR A 67 -28.05 1.66 -19.87
N PRO A 68 -27.65 2.94 -19.74
CA PRO A 68 -26.34 3.38 -20.17
C PRO A 68 -25.24 2.66 -19.38
N LEU A 69 -24.10 2.39 -20.03
CA LEU A 69 -22.94 1.72 -19.41
C LEU A 69 -21.73 2.67 -19.38
N PRO A 70 -21.81 3.83 -18.69
CA PRO A 70 -20.76 4.85 -18.72
C PRO A 70 -19.44 4.37 -18.09
N ALA A 71 -19.51 3.44 -17.14
CA ALA A 71 -18.33 2.84 -16.51
C ALA A 71 -17.65 1.77 -17.38
N GLN A 72 -18.33 1.27 -18.43
CA GLN A 72 -17.81 0.25 -19.34
C GLN A 72 -17.93 0.67 -20.82
N PRO A 73 -17.34 1.82 -21.20
CA PRO A 73 -17.45 2.32 -22.58
C PRO A 73 -16.73 1.43 -23.59
N HIS A 74 -15.83 0.55 -23.14
CA HIS A 74 -15.08 -0.38 -23.96
C HIS A 74 -15.87 -1.60 -24.41
N LEU A 75 -17.02 -1.91 -23.79
CA LEU A 75 -17.82 -3.09 -24.17
C LEU A 75 -18.67 -2.80 -25.41
N LYS A 76 -18.58 -3.66 -26.42
CA LYS A 76 -19.51 -3.59 -27.55
C LYS A 76 -20.85 -4.17 -27.14
N ARG A 77 -21.94 -3.45 -27.34
CA ARG A 77 -23.29 -3.89 -26.92
C ARG A 77 -23.81 -5.11 -27.68
N VAL A 78 -23.37 -5.32 -28.91
CA VAL A 78 -23.85 -6.41 -29.77
C VAL A 78 -22.68 -7.31 -30.14
N ARG A 79 -22.92 -8.62 -30.09
CA ARG A 79 -21.99 -9.64 -30.60
C ARG A 79 -22.70 -10.66 -31.48
N PRO A 80 -22.00 -11.32 -32.42
CA PRO A 80 -22.52 -12.51 -33.06
C PRO A 80 -22.82 -13.59 -32.01
N SER A 81 -23.96 -14.27 -32.11
CA SER A 81 -24.35 -15.28 -31.12
C SER A 81 -23.44 -16.50 -31.19
N ARG A 82 -23.10 -17.05 -30.03
CA ARG A 82 -22.27 -18.27 -29.91
C ARG A 82 -23.07 -19.57 -30.06
N SER A 83 -24.40 -19.49 -30.00
CA SER A 83 -25.29 -20.67 -29.97
C SER A 83 -25.84 -21.05 -31.35
N ALA A 84 -25.05 -20.88 -32.41
CA ALA A 84 -25.42 -21.20 -33.78
C ALA A 84 -25.31 -22.72 -34.05
N GLY A 85 -26.17 -23.51 -33.41
CA GLY A 85 -26.29 -24.96 -33.59
C GLY A 85 -27.72 -25.43 -33.91
N GLY A 86 -28.60 -24.53 -34.37
CA GLY A 86 -30.00 -24.81 -34.72
C GLY A 86 -30.59 -23.70 -35.60
N ALA A 87 -31.88 -23.80 -35.96
CA ALA A 87 -32.64 -23.06 -37.00
C ALA A 87 -32.53 -21.51 -37.06
N HIS A 88 -31.71 -20.88 -36.21
CA HIS A 88 -31.41 -19.45 -36.20
C HIS A 88 -29.89 -19.20 -36.30
N ALA A 89 -29.26 -19.74 -37.36
CA ALA A 89 -27.80 -19.72 -37.60
C ALA A 89 -27.14 -18.32 -37.75
N HIS A 90 -27.89 -17.24 -37.53
CA HIS A 90 -27.43 -15.86 -37.70
C HIS A 90 -27.84 -14.90 -36.56
N ALA A 91 -28.29 -15.40 -35.41
CA ALA A 91 -28.69 -14.56 -34.28
C ALA A 91 -27.51 -13.73 -33.71
N SER A 92 -27.79 -12.55 -33.14
CA SER A 92 -26.82 -11.71 -32.42
C SER A 92 -27.22 -11.61 -30.96
N ASP A 93 -26.28 -11.56 -30.02
CA ASP A 93 -26.60 -11.32 -28.61
C ASP A 93 -26.46 -9.82 -28.30
N LEU A 94 -27.43 -9.26 -27.59
CA LEU A 94 -27.44 -7.88 -27.10
C LEU A 94 -27.17 -7.86 -25.59
N LEU A 95 -26.20 -7.07 -25.17
CA LEU A 95 -25.91 -6.77 -23.77
C LEU A 95 -26.92 -5.76 -23.23
N LEU A 96 -27.62 -6.14 -22.15
CA LEU A 96 -28.69 -5.34 -21.55
C LEU A 96 -28.15 -4.42 -20.45
N CYS A 97 -27.71 -4.99 -19.33
CA CYS A 97 -27.26 -4.28 -18.14
C CYS A 97 -26.35 -5.15 -17.25
N LEU A 98 -25.69 -4.54 -16.27
CA LEU A 98 -24.91 -5.27 -15.26
C LEU A 98 -25.84 -5.94 -14.23
N ALA A 99 -25.51 -7.16 -13.81
CA ALA A 99 -26.39 -7.98 -12.96
C ALA A 99 -26.35 -7.61 -11.46
N GLY A 100 -25.35 -6.83 -11.03
CA GLY A 100 -25.15 -6.50 -9.62
C GLY A 100 -24.77 -7.71 -8.75
N PRO A 101 -24.66 -7.54 -7.41
CA PRO A 101 -24.20 -8.59 -6.49
C PRO A 101 -25.22 -9.72 -6.24
N SER A 102 -26.50 -9.52 -6.56
CA SER A 102 -27.57 -10.52 -6.42
C SER A 102 -28.00 -11.07 -7.79
N ALA A 103 -27.02 -11.56 -8.56
CA ALA A 103 -27.23 -12.09 -9.90
C ALA A 103 -27.96 -13.45 -9.83
N GLY A 104 -29.11 -13.54 -10.50
CA GLY A 104 -29.90 -14.77 -10.65
C GLY A 104 -30.67 -14.79 -11.98
N PRO A 105 -31.37 -15.87 -12.31
CA PRO A 105 -32.25 -15.90 -13.48
C PRO A 105 -33.33 -14.83 -13.33
N ARG A 106 -33.47 -13.95 -14.33
CA ARG A 106 -34.51 -12.91 -14.37
C ARG A 106 -35.23 -12.94 -15.71
N SER A 107 -36.51 -12.61 -15.73
CA SER A 107 -37.27 -12.49 -16.97
C SER A 107 -36.99 -11.16 -17.69
N LEU A 108 -37.28 -11.06 -18.99
CA LEU A 108 -37.19 -9.77 -19.71
C LEU A 108 -38.09 -8.70 -19.09
N ALA A 109 -39.24 -9.09 -18.54
CA ALA A 109 -40.19 -8.17 -17.92
C ALA A 109 -39.63 -7.52 -16.64
N GLU A 110 -38.79 -8.26 -15.88
CA GLU A 110 -38.08 -7.73 -14.72
C GLU A 110 -36.88 -6.85 -15.10
N LEU A 111 -36.25 -7.16 -16.24
CA LEU A 111 -35.03 -6.48 -16.68
C LEU A 111 -35.28 -5.24 -17.53
N LEU A 112 -36.42 -5.14 -18.22
CA LEU A 112 -36.70 -4.08 -19.19
C LEU A 112 -38.01 -3.35 -18.83
N PRO A 113 -37.96 -2.08 -18.42
CA PRO A 113 -39.15 -1.33 -18.06
C PRO A 113 -39.98 -0.98 -19.31
N ARG A 114 -41.30 -1.28 -19.24
CA ARG A 114 -42.27 -0.83 -20.25
C ARG A 114 -42.86 0.53 -19.85
N PRO A 115 -43.13 1.45 -20.80
CA PRO A 115 -43.08 1.30 -22.26
C PRO A 115 -41.71 1.64 -22.89
N ALA A 116 -40.67 1.90 -22.07
CA ALA A 116 -39.40 2.45 -22.54
C ALA A 116 -38.59 1.51 -23.46
N VAL A 117 -38.73 0.19 -23.30
CA VAL A 117 -38.14 -0.81 -24.20
C VAL A 117 -39.23 -1.81 -24.63
N ASP A 118 -39.41 -2.02 -25.92
CA ASP A 118 -40.28 -3.07 -26.44
C ASP A 118 -39.49 -4.39 -26.58
N PRO A 119 -39.73 -5.41 -25.74
CA PRO A 119 -38.95 -6.65 -25.73
C PRO A 119 -39.23 -7.54 -26.94
N ARG A 120 -40.17 -7.17 -27.84
CA ARG A 120 -40.38 -7.91 -29.09
C ARG A 120 -39.05 -8.03 -29.86
N GLY A 121 -38.76 -9.25 -30.30
CA GLY A 121 -37.51 -9.57 -31.00
C GLY A 121 -36.34 -9.94 -30.08
N LEU A 122 -36.48 -9.91 -28.74
CA LEU A 122 -35.52 -10.48 -27.80
C LEU A 122 -35.97 -11.86 -27.32
N GLY A 123 -35.03 -12.79 -27.20
CA GLY A 123 -35.24 -14.09 -26.56
C GLY A 123 -34.88 -14.06 -25.09
N THR A 124 -34.82 -15.25 -24.48
CA THR A 124 -34.60 -15.41 -23.04
C THR A 124 -33.23 -14.84 -22.60
N PRO A 125 -33.19 -13.97 -21.58
CA PRO A 125 -31.95 -13.38 -21.09
C PRO A 125 -31.12 -14.43 -20.33
N PHE A 126 -29.81 -14.29 -20.40
CA PHE A 126 -28.84 -15.14 -19.73
C PHE A 126 -27.72 -14.29 -19.11
N LEU A 127 -27.03 -14.86 -18.12
CA LEU A 127 -25.89 -14.23 -17.47
C LEU A 127 -24.60 -14.53 -18.24
N VAL A 128 -23.77 -13.51 -18.41
CA VAL A 128 -22.47 -13.62 -19.07
C VAL A 128 -21.42 -12.80 -18.33
N PRO A 129 -20.20 -13.33 -18.12
CA PRO A 129 -19.10 -12.54 -17.61
C PRO A 129 -18.58 -11.58 -18.69
N VAL A 130 -18.43 -10.31 -18.33
CA VAL A 130 -17.88 -9.26 -19.20
C VAL A 130 -16.72 -8.53 -18.50
N PRO A 131 -15.72 -8.04 -19.25
CA PRO A 131 -14.61 -7.26 -18.69
C PRO A 131 -15.10 -6.00 -17.98
N ALA A 132 -14.76 -5.86 -16.69
CA ALA A 132 -15.16 -4.74 -15.84
C ALA A 132 -14.49 -3.43 -16.25
N ARG A 133 -13.25 -3.51 -16.74
CA ARG A 133 -12.40 -2.37 -17.11
C ARG A 133 -11.85 -2.53 -18.53
N PRO A 134 -11.48 -1.43 -19.21
CA PRO A 134 -10.84 -1.50 -20.51
C PRO A 134 -9.49 -2.23 -20.42
N PRO A 135 -9.17 -3.11 -21.39
CA PRO A 135 -7.85 -3.72 -21.45
C PRO A 135 -6.79 -2.65 -21.76
N LEU A 136 -5.66 -2.71 -21.05
CA LEU A 136 -4.55 -1.77 -21.20
C LEU A 136 -3.39 -2.36 -22.02
N THR A 137 -3.29 -3.68 -22.08
CA THR A 137 -2.25 -4.40 -22.85
C THR A 137 -2.88 -5.32 -23.88
N ARG A 138 -2.09 -5.72 -24.88
CA ARG A 138 -2.54 -6.64 -25.94
C ARG A 138 -2.98 -7.99 -25.39
N SER A 139 -2.24 -8.53 -24.42
CA SER A 139 -2.58 -9.78 -23.74
C SER A 139 -3.92 -9.67 -22.99
N GLN A 140 -4.13 -8.58 -22.24
CA GLN A 140 -5.42 -8.30 -21.59
C GLN A 140 -6.55 -8.17 -22.60
N PHE A 141 -6.30 -7.54 -23.76
CA PHE A 141 -7.31 -7.42 -24.80
C PHE A 141 -7.73 -8.79 -25.36
N GLU A 142 -6.76 -9.67 -25.61
CA GLU A 142 -7.03 -11.02 -26.12
C GLU A 142 -7.82 -11.86 -25.11
N GLU A 143 -7.46 -11.77 -23.82
CA GLU A 143 -8.20 -12.38 -22.71
C GLU A 143 -9.62 -11.80 -22.60
N ALA A 144 -9.76 -10.46 -22.56
CA ALA A 144 -11.04 -9.77 -22.46
C ALA A 144 -11.98 -10.11 -23.62
N ARG A 145 -11.45 -10.16 -24.84
CA ARG A 145 -12.18 -10.49 -26.06
C ARG A 145 -12.73 -11.92 -26.04
N ALA A 146 -12.08 -12.85 -25.33
CA ALA A 146 -12.57 -14.21 -25.17
C ALA A 146 -13.87 -14.26 -24.34
N HIS A 147 -14.08 -13.31 -23.42
CA HIS A 147 -15.30 -13.20 -22.63
C HIS A 147 -16.41 -12.43 -23.37
N TRP A 148 -16.11 -11.20 -23.81
CA TRP A 148 -17.06 -10.35 -24.52
C TRP A 148 -16.33 -9.41 -25.49
N PRO A 149 -16.90 -9.05 -26.66
CA PRO A 149 -16.23 -8.15 -27.58
C PRO A 149 -15.98 -6.77 -26.96
N THR A 150 -14.72 -6.36 -26.95
CA THR A 150 -14.27 -5.08 -26.41
C THR A 150 -13.58 -4.23 -27.47
N SER A 151 -13.58 -2.92 -27.30
CA SER A 151 -12.69 -2.01 -28.01
C SER A 151 -11.36 -1.92 -27.27
N PHE A 152 -10.27 -1.92 -28.03
CA PHE A 152 -8.92 -1.75 -27.50
C PHE A 152 -8.17 -0.76 -28.38
N HIS A 153 -7.58 0.24 -27.73
CA HIS A 153 -6.66 1.18 -28.35
C HIS A 153 -5.29 0.86 -27.80
N GLU A 154 -4.41 0.38 -28.68
CA GLU A 154 -3.10 -0.09 -28.28
C GLU A 154 -2.16 1.07 -27.95
N ASP A 155 -1.59 1.03 -26.76
CA ASP A 155 -0.48 1.92 -26.39
C ASP A 155 0.81 1.42 -27.06
N LYS A 156 1.21 2.11 -28.13
CA LYS A 156 2.41 1.78 -28.91
C LYS A 156 3.68 1.76 -28.05
N GLN A 157 3.79 2.58 -27.01
CA GLN A 157 4.98 2.60 -26.16
C GLN A 157 5.04 1.36 -25.27
N VAL A 158 3.92 0.99 -24.64
CA VAL A 158 3.83 -0.22 -23.81
C VAL A 158 4.07 -1.47 -24.65
N THR A 159 3.46 -1.56 -25.84
CA THR A 159 3.68 -2.69 -26.75
C THR A 159 5.15 -2.79 -27.19
N ARG A 160 5.77 -1.68 -27.60
CA ARG A 160 7.20 -1.67 -27.95
C ARG A 160 8.10 -2.03 -26.77
N ALA A 161 7.75 -1.58 -25.56
CA ALA A 161 8.50 -1.90 -24.35
C ALA A 161 8.40 -3.40 -24.00
N LEU A 162 7.20 -4.00 -24.12
CA LEU A 162 7.00 -5.44 -23.91
C LEU A 162 7.66 -6.30 -24.99
N ALA A 163 7.77 -5.80 -26.22
CA ALA A 163 8.54 -6.44 -27.28
C ALA A 163 10.06 -6.25 -27.13
N GLY A 164 10.53 -5.46 -26.14
CA GLY A 164 11.94 -5.15 -25.94
C GLY A 164 12.55 -4.24 -27.02
N GLN A 165 11.70 -3.53 -27.77
CA GLN A 165 12.06 -2.68 -28.91
C GLN A 165 12.04 -1.18 -28.54
N LEU A 166 12.11 -0.88 -27.24
CA LEU A 166 12.08 0.51 -26.76
C LEU A 166 13.43 1.20 -26.95
N PHE A 167 14.53 0.48 -26.74
CA PHE A 167 15.89 1.02 -26.76
C PHE A 167 16.66 0.55 -27.99
N SER A 168 17.36 1.48 -28.66
CA SER A 168 18.28 1.15 -29.76
C SER A 168 19.50 0.37 -29.26
N ALA A 169 20.29 -0.21 -30.17
CA ALA A 169 21.54 -0.89 -29.80
C ALA A 169 22.52 0.08 -29.09
N GLN A 170 22.65 1.31 -29.58
CA GLN A 170 23.48 2.35 -28.97
C GLN A 170 22.95 2.74 -27.58
N ALA A 171 21.64 2.91 -27.41
CA ALA A 171 21.05 3.22 -26.10
C ALA A 171 21.31 2.08 -25.10
N ARG A 172 21.21 0.82 -25.53
CA ARG A 172 21.55 -0.33 -24.69
C ARG A 172 23.02 -0.34 -24.28
N ALA A 173 23.94 0.01 -25.17
CA ALA A 173 25.36 0.12 -24.84
C ALA A 173 25.63 1.23 -23.78
N ALA A 174 24.97 2.38 -23.91
CA ALA A 174 25.04 3.44 -22.89
C ALA A 174 24.46 2.98 -21.54
N MET A 175 23.28 2.36 -21.54
CA MET A 175 22.67 1.77 -20.33
C MET A 175 23.58 0.74 -19.65
N GLN A 176 24.27 -0.10 -20.43
CA GLN A 176 25.25 -1.06 -19.92
C GLN A 176 26.42 -0.34 -19.25
N SER A 177 26.98 0.70 -19.88
CA SER A 177 28.07 1.48 -19.30
C SER A 177 27.66 2.14 -17.98
N HIS A 178 26.47 2.75 -17.91
CA HIS A 178 25.96 3.37 -16.68
C HIS A 178 25.72 2.35 -15.57
N MET A 179 25.16 1.17 -15.89
CA MET A 179 25.00 0.09 -14.91
C MET A 179 26.35 -0.48 -14.46
N GLN A 180 27.33 -0.62 -15.35
CA GLN A 180 28.70 -1.04 -14.99
C GLN A 180 29.35 -0.07 -14.00
N GLN A 181 29.12 1.24 -14.15
CA GLN A 181 29.60 2.22 -13.18
C GLN A 181 28.93 2.03 -11.80
N ALA A 182 27.62 1.76 -11.76
CA ALA A 182 26.93 1.41 -10.52
C ALA A 182 27.48 0.11 -9.89
N VAL A 183 27.78 -0.91 -10.71
CA VAL A 183 28.44 -2.15 -10.28
C VAL A 183 29.82 -1.88 -9.69
N HIS A 184 30.64 -1.05 -10.33
CA HIS A 184 31.96 -0.68 -9.79
C HIS A 184 31.85 0.08 -8.46
N ALA A 185 30.89 0.98 -8.31
CA ALA A 185 30.63 1.67 -7.05
C ALA A 185 30.26 0.68 -5.93
N ALA A 186 29.40 -0.31 -6.24
CA ALA A 186 29.03 -1.38 -5.32
C ALA A 186 30.22 -2.26 -4.91
N GLN A 187 31.07 -2.64 -5.87
CA GLN A 187 32.28 -3.44 -5.61
C GLN A 187 33.26 -2.71 -4.69
N ARG A 188 33.44 -1.40 -4.89
CA ARG A 188 34.29 -0.57 -4.03
C ARG A 188 33.73 -0.46 -2.61
N ALA A 189 32.42 -0.38 -2.46
CA ALA A 189 31.76 -0.41 -1.15
C ALA A 189 31.99 -1.76 -0.44
N ALA A 190 31.82 -2.87 -1.18
CA ALA A 190 32.06 -4.22 -0.68
C ALA A 190 33.50 -4.42 -0.18
N ALA A 191 34.49 -3.87 -0.90
CA ALA A 191 35.89 -3.91 -0.50
C ALA A 191 36.18 -3.18 0.83
N GLN A 192 35.27 -2.31 1.29
CA GLN A 192 35.33 -1.61 2.57
C GLN A 192 34.45 -2.26 3.64
N GLY A 193 33.87 -3.44 3.37
CA GLY A 193 32.95 -4.12 4.29
C GLY A 193 31.56 -3.48 4.37
N LEU A 194 31.22 -2.59 3.44
CA LEU A 194 29.88 -2.00 3.32
C LEU A 194 29.01 -2.89 2.43
N ARG A 195 27.69 -2.67 2.50
CA ARG A 195 26.74 -3.37 1.64
C ARG A 195 27.00 -3.04 0.16
N ALA A 196 27.03 -4.07 -0.68
CA ALA A 196 27.40 -3.98 -2.09
C ALA A 196 26.24 -3.52 -2.99
N VAL A 197 25.70 -2.32 -2.74
CA VAL A 197 24.69 -1.69 -3.60
C VAL A 197 25.22 -0.37 -4.13
N GLY A 198 25.14 -0.17 -5.43
CA GLY A 198 25.66 1.00 -6.13
C GLY A 198 24.60 1.63 -7.02
N ALA A 199 24.70 2.94 -7.22
CA ALA A 199 23.76 3.72 -8.01
C ALA A 199 24.45 4.87 -8.74
N VAL A 200 23.87 5.25 -9.88
CA VAL A 200 24.36 6.34 -10.74
C VAL A 200 23.16 7.13 -11.28
N VAL A 201 23.23 8.46 -11.19
CA VAL A 201 22.23 9.38 -11.79
C VAL A 201 22.82 10.01 -13.04
N VAL A 202 22.06 9.99 -14.13
CA VAL A 202 22.48 10.41 -15.47
C VAL A 202 21.49 11.42 -16.02
N ASP A 203 21.99 12.46 -16.69
CA ASP A 203 21.19 13.32 -17.53
C ASP A 203 20.95 12.64 -18.89
N PRO A 204 19.72 12.22 -19.22
CA PRO A 204 19.42 11.53 -20.47
C PRO A 204 19.57 12.42 -21.71
N ALA A 205 19.61 13.75 -21.57
CA ALA A 205 19.78 14.67 -22.69
C ALA A 205 21.25 14.76 -23.15
N SER A 206 22.18 14.74 -22.20
CA SER A 206 23.62 14.83 -22.46
C SER A 206 24.39 13.51 -22.33
N ASP A 207 23.71 12.45 -21.88
CA ASP A 207 24.30 11.14 -21.52
C ASP A 207 25.43 11.26 -20.48
N ARG A 208 25.38 12.32 -19.65
CA ARG A 208 26.39 12.65 -18.65
C ARG A 208 26.00 12.13 -17.27
N VAL A 209 26.94 11.47 -16.61
CA VAL A 209 26.79 11.07 -15.20
C VAL A 209 26.90 12.30 -14.31
N LEU A 210 25.88 12.52 -13.47
CA LEU A 210 25.78 13.63 -12.53
C LEU A 210 26.23 13.25 -11.13
N ALA A 211 25.91 12.02 -10.71
CA ALA A 211 26.27 11.49 -9.41
C ALA A 211 26.50 9.98 -9.49
N THR A 212 27.52 9.51 -8.78
CA THR A 212 27.80 8.09 -8.54
C THR A 212 27.89 7.87 -7.05
N GLY A 213 27.13 6.92 -6.52
CA GLY A 213 27.06 6.63 -5.09
C GLY A 213 26.93 5.14 -4.81
N HIS A 214 27.11 4.80 -3.54
CA HIS A 214 26.91 3.45 -3.03
C HIS A 214 26.19 3.48 -1.69
N ASP A 215 25.77 2.32 -1.21
CA ASP A 215 25.16 2.18 0.10
C ASP A 215 26.17 2.55 1.18
N CYS A 216 25.81 3.55 1.97
CA CYS A 216 26.56 4.07 3.10
C CYS A 216 25.78 3.86 4.41
N SER A 217 24.77 2.97 4.40
CA SER A 217 24.00 2.67 5.59
C SER A 217 24.85 1.95 6.62
N GLY A 218 24.62 2.28 7.88
CA GLY A 218 25.31 1.68 9.01
C GLY A 218 24.56 1.92 10.30
N MET A 219 25.12 1.48 11.43
CA MET A 219 24.48 1.62 12.74
C MET A 219 24.15 3.08 13.11
N ALA A 220 24.99 4.02 12.66
CA ALA A 220 24.79 5.45 12.93
C ALA A 220 23.70 6.07 12.06
N ASN A 221 23.57 5.65 10.79
CA ASN A 221 22.54 6.13 9.89
C ASN A 221 22.06 4.99 8.97
N PRO A 222 20.95 4.33 9.31
CA PRO A 222 20.44 3.21 8.52
C PRO A 222 19.76 3.66 7.21
N LEU A 223 19.57 4.97 6.98
CA LEU A 223 18.80 5.49 5.85
C LEU A 223 19.66 5.82 4.62
N LEU A 224 20.99 5.76 4.72
CA LEU A 224 21.93 6.13 3.64
C LEU A 224 22.08 5.02 2.59
N HIS A 225 20.96 4.56 2.03
CA HIS A 225 20.97 3.65 0.89
C HIS A 225 21.54 4.33 -0.36
N ALA A 226 22.08 3.56 -1.30
CA ALA A 226 22.71 4.08 -2.53
C ALA A 226 21.86 5.11 -3.29
N VAL A 227 20.53 4.91 -3.32
CA VAL A 227 19.58 5.85 -3.95
C VAL A 227 19.51 7.18 -3.20
N MET A 228 19.43 7.16 -1.87
CA MET A 228 19.39 8.36 -1.04
C MET A 228 20.71 9.14 -1.16
N VAL A 229 21.82 8.42 -1.16
CA VAL A 229 23.16 8.96 -1.38
C VAL A 229 23.24 9.67 -2.74
N CYS A 230 22.74 9.06 -3.83
CA CYS A 230 22.74 9.69 -5.15
C CYS A 230 21.84 10.93 -5.22
N ILE A 231 20.67 10.92 -4.60
CA ILE A 231 19.78 12.09 -4.54
C ILE A 231 20.50 13.25 -3.83
N ASP A 232 21.15 12.99 -2.70
CA ASP A 232 21.91 14.00 -1.98
C ASP A 232 23.12 14.49 -2.78
N LEU A 233 23.85 13.60 -3.47
CA LEU A 233 24.97 13.96 -4.35
C LEU A 233 24.55 14.87 -5.51
N VAL A 234 23.39 14.62 -6.13
CA VAL A 234 22.83 15.54 -7.14
C VAL A 234 22.51 16.89 -6.52
N ALA A 235 21.89 16.90 -5.33
CA ALA A 235 21.64 18.14 -4.60
C ALA A 235 22.93 18.86 -4.22
N GLN A 236 24.02 18.17 -3.86
CA GLN A 236 25.34 18.76 -3.62
C GLN A 236 25.91 19.41 -4.89
N GLY A 237 25.76 18.75 -6.05
CA GLY A 237 26.10 19.33 -7.33
C GLY A 237 25.35 20.62 -7.64
N GLN A 238 24.12 20.75 -7.13
CA GLN A 238 23.29 21.95 -7.22
C GLN A 238 23.48 22.94 -6.05
N GLY A 239 24.40 22.67 -5.12
CA GLY A 239 24.69 23.53 -3.97
C GLY A 239 23.77 23.38 -2.75
N ARG A 240 22.95 22.32 -2.68
CA ARG A 240 21.87 22.12 -1.70
C ARG A 240 21.93 20.81 -0.89
N GLY A 241 22.98 20.00 -1.04
CA GLY A 241 23.09 18.71 -0.34
C GLY A 241 23.45 18.83 1.15
N THR A 242 23.13 17.80 1.91
CA THR A 242 23.14 17.82 3.38
C THR A 242 24.11 16.83 4.01
N CYS A 243 24.43 15.72 3.33
CA CYS A 243 25.24 14.65 3.90
C CYS A 243 26.75 14.85 3.63
N ASP A 244 27.60 14.69 4.66
CA ASP A 244 29.05 14.64 4.45
C ASP A 244 29.47 13.29 3.84
N LEU A 245 29.43 13.23 2.51
CA LEU A 245 29.77 12.03 1.73
C LEU A 245 31.24 11.99 1.28
N ARG A 246 32.05 13.00 1.63
CA ARG A 246 33.46 13.10 1.22
C ARG A 246 34.33 11.95 1.72
N ARG A 247 33.88 11.28 2.79
CA ARG A 247 34.57 10.14 3.40
C ARG A 247 34.38 8.84 2.62
N HIS A 248 33.44 8.80 1.67
CA HIS A 248 33.10 7.61 0.90
C HIS A 248 33.73 7.67 -0.49
N VAL A 249 34.78 6.86 -0.72
CA VAL A 249 35.70 7.02 -1.86
C VAL A 249 35.06 6.75 -3.24
N ALA A 250 33.93 6.05 -3.30
CA ALA A 250 33.19 5.84 -4.56
C ALA A 250 32.05 6.87 -4.77
N CYS A 251 31.76 7.70 -3.77
CA CYS A 251 30.76 8.76 -3.88
C CYS A 251 31.36 9.98 -4.59
N SER A 252 30.74 10.40 -5.69
CA SER A 252 31.16 11.57 -6.45
C SER A 252 29.97 12.25 -7.10
N PHE A 253 30.07 13.56 -7.27
CA PHE A 253 29.08 14.36 -7.98
C PHE A 253 29.78 15.35 -8.90
N VAL A 254 29.02 15.85 -9.86
CA VAL A 254 29.45 16.87 -10.80
C VAL A 254 28.74 18.18 -10.45
N PRO A 255 29.47 19.29 -10.23
CA PRO A 255 28.86 20.60 -10.04
C PRO A 255 27.97 20.97 -11.23
N ALA A 256 26.75 21.42 -10.95
CA ALA A 256 25.81 21.87 -11.95
C ALA A 256 26.32 23.18 -12.56
N THR A 257 26.69 23.14 -13.84
CA THR A 257 26.96 24.36 -14.61
C THR A 257 25.64 24.91 -15.11
N THR A 258 25.39 26.23 -14.98
CA THR A 258 24.23 26.94 -15.55
C THR A 258 23.89 26.37 -16.93
N ALA A 259 22.69 25.80 -17.07
CA ALA A 259 22.33 25.03 -18.24
C ALA A 259 22.26 25.93 -19.48
N GLN A 260 23.26 25.85 -20.36
CA GLN A 260 23.05 26.16 -21.77
C GLN A 260 22.25 25.00 -22.38
N GLY A 261 20.91 25.17 -22.40
CA GLY A 261 20.05 24.52 -23.38
C GLY A 261 19.57 23.11 -23.07
N ALA A 262 19.15 22.80 -21.84
CA ALA A 262 18.27 21.66 -21.62
C ALA A 262 16.91 21.96 -22.28
N ARG A 263 16.70 21.54 -23.54
CA ARG A 263 15.37 21.53 -24.14
C ARG A 263 14.52 20.52 -23.38
N ALA A 264 13.68 21.02 -22.49
CA ALA A 264 12.66 20.27 -21.78
C ALA A 264 11.84 19.42 -22.75
N GLY A 265 12.18 18.12 -22.82
CA GLY A 265 11.31 17.13 -23.42
C GLY A 265 10.07 16.97 -22.55
N SER A 266 8.94 17.51 -23.02
CA SER A 266 7.54 17.38 -22.56
C SER A 266 7.18 17.53 -21.07
N VAL A 267 8.13 17.68 -20.15
CA VAL A 267 7.84 18.14 -18.78
C VAL A 267 7.42 19.59 -18.89
N ARG A 268 6.13 19.86 -18.64
CA ARG A 268 5.59 21.22 -18.58
C ARG A 268 6.53 22.07 -17.74
N LYS A 269 7.06 23.12 -18.35
CA LYS A 269 7.87 24.20 -17.80
C LYS A 269 7.19 24.74 -16.54
N LEU A 270 7.48 24.15 -15.37
CA LEU A 270 6.80 24.52 -14.13
C LEU A 270 7.72 24.95 -13.02
N ASP A 271 8.96 24.48 -12.91
CA ASP A 271 9.80 24.85 -11.76
C ASP A 271 11.27 24.99 -12.18
N GLU A 272 11.58 26.02 -12.99
CA GLU A 272 12.94 26.57 -12.97
C GLU A 272 13.05 27.40 -11.68
N ASP A 273 13.88 26.96 -10.73
CA ASP A 273 14.23 27.80 -9.57
C ASP A 273 14.93 29.09 -10.07
N GLU A 274 15.01 30.14 -9.24
CA GLU A 274 15.64 31.42 -9.64
C GLU A 274 17.08 31.25 -10.19
N ASP A 275 17.74 30.15 -9.84
CA ASP A 275 19.09 29.76 -10.27
C ASP A 275 19.14 29.05 -11.65
N GLY A 276 17.99 28.76 -12.28
CA GLY A 276 17.89 28.06 -13.57
C GLY A 276 18.26 26.56 -13.53
N LEU A 277 18.41 25.99 -12.34
CA LEU A 277 18.70 24.56 -12.13
C LEU A 277 17.40 23.76 -11.95
N PRO A 278 17.34 22.50 -12.42
CA PRO A 278 16.19 21.65 -12.19
C PRO A 278 16.08 21.26 -10.72
N TYR A 279 14.86 21.15 -10.21
CA TYR A 279 14.61 20.67 -8.85
C TYR A 279 15.16 19.24 -8.65
N VAL A 280 16.26 19.11 -7.91
CA VAL A 280 16.90 17.84 -7.51
C VAL A 280 17.10 16.90 -8.70
N CYS A 281 16.35 15.80 -8.81
CA CYS A 281 16.52 14.80 -9.87
C CYS A 281 15.49 14.92 -11.00
N THR A 282 14.84 16.07 -11.15
CA THR A 282 13.80 16.28 -12.16
C THR A 282 14.35 16.04 -13.56
N GLY A 283 13.76 15.07 -14.28
CA GLY A 283 14.15 14.77 -15.66
C GLY A 283 15.32 13.79 -15.82
N TYR A 284 15.95 13.34 -14.72
CA TYR A 284 17.13 12.46 -14.78
C TYR A 284 16.77 10.98 -14.70
N ASP A 285 17.72 10.15 -15.14
CA ASP A 285 17.63 8.69 -15.07
C ASP A 285 18.51 8.14 -13.94
N LEU A 286 18.00 7.15 -13.20
CA LEU A 286 18.76 6.43 -12.18
C LEU A 286 19.07 5.01 -12.65
N TYR A 287 20.33 4.59 -12.55
CA TYR A 287 20.77 3.21 -12.68
C TYR A 287 21.19 2.68 -11.31
N VAL A 288 20.64 1.55 -10.86
CA VAL A 288 20.91 1.00 -9.52
C VAL A 288 21.05 -0.52 -9.56
N THR A 289 22.06 -1.06 -8.88
CA THR A 289 22.34 -2.51 -8.94
C THR A 289 21.24 -3.36 -8.31
N ARG A 290 20.59 -2.86 -7.26
CA ARG A 290 19.53 -3.56 -6.51
C ARG A 290 18.23 -2.78 -6.54
N GLU A 291 17.11 -3.47 -6.67
CA GLU A 291 15.78 -2.84 -6.70
C GLU A 291 15.55 -1.98 -5.43
N PRO A 292 15.17 -0.70 -5.59
CA PRO A 292 14.91 0.22 -4.48
C PRO A 292 13.81 -0.27 -3.53
N CYS A 293 14.06 -0.17 -2.23
CA CYS A 293 13.05 -0.39 -1.19
C CYS A 293 11.97 0.72 -1.19
N VAL A 294 10.93 0.57 -0.37
CA VAL A 294 9.80 1.52 -0.29
C VAL A 294 10.26 2.96 0.01
N MET A 295 11.23 3.12 0.92
CA MET A 295 11.79 4.44 1.25
C MET A 295 12.45 5.08 0.03
N CYS A 296 13.36 4.35 -0.63
CA CYS A 296 14.08 4.84 -1.81
C CYS A 296 13.13 5.13 -2.97
N ALA A 297 12.13 4.26 -3.20
CA ALA A 297 11.12 4.45 -4.22
C ALA A 297 10.28 5.71 -3.98
N MET A 298 9.89 5.99 -2.73
CA MET A 298 9.15 7.21 -2.39
C MET A 298 10.04 8.46 -2.49
N ALA A 299 11.31 8.36 -2.11
CA ALA A 299 12.27 9.46 -2.27
C ALA A 299 12.45 9.84 -3.75
N LEU A 300 12.44 8.86 -4.66
CA LEU A 300 12.50 9.09 -6.10
C LEU A 300 11.27 9.81 -6.66
N ILE A 301 10.07 9.57 -6.09
CA ILE A 301 8.86 10.36 -6.39
C ILE A 301 9.06 11.80 -5.96
N HIS A 302 9.52 12.02 -4.73
CA HIS A 302 9.78 13.35 -4.20
C HIS A 302 10.87 14.09 -4.97
N ALA A 303 11.88 13.38 -5.49
CA ALA A 303 12.95 13.93 -6.31
C ALA A 303 12.58 14.09 -7.79
N ARG A 304 11.35 13.74 -8.19
CA ARG A 304 10.81 13.86 -9.56
C ARG A 304 11.66 13.15 -10.63
N ILE A 305 12.26 12.02 -10.29
CA ILE A 305 13.07 11.22 -11.23
C ILE A 305 12.26 10.89 -12.49
N HIS A 306 12.91 10.79 -13.66
CA HIS A 306 12.23 10.48 -14.91
C HIS A 306 12.15 8.96 -15.18
N ARG A 307 13.28 8.24 -15.07
CA ARG A 307 13.32 6.79 -15.24
C ARG A 307 14.24 6.12 -14.24
N VAL A 308 13.94 4.88 -13.89
CA VAL A 308 14.78 4.04 -13.03
C VAL A 308 15.06 2.72 -13.73
N PHE A 309 16.33 2.35 -13.80
CA PHE A 309 16.84 1.11 -14.35
C PHE A 309 17.50 0.34 -13.22
N TYR A 310 16.98 -0.85 -12.89
CA TYR A 310 17.58 -1.68 -11.85
C TYR A 310 18.06 -3.04 -12.38
N GLY A 311 19.12 -3.55 -11.76
CA GLY A 311 19.70 -4.85 -12.08
C GLY A 311 18.92 -6.00 -11.45
N ALA A 312 19.20 -6.29 -10.18
CA ALA A 312 18.62 -7.41 -9.45
C ALA A 312 17.35 -7.00 -8.65
N PRO A 313 16.29 -7.83 -8.64
CA PRO A 313 15.15 -7.63 -7.74
C PRO A 313 15.57 -7.75 -6.27
N SER A 314 14.79 -7.17 -5.36
CA SER A 314 15.02 -7.25 -3.92
C SER A 314 13.78 -7.72 -3.15
N PRO A 315 13.92 -8.49 -2.04
CA PRO A 315 12.77 -8.98 -1.26
C PRO A 315 11.88 -7.86 -0.69
N ASP A 316 12.46 -6.69 -0.45
CA ASP A 316 11.81 -5.46 0.01
C ASP A 316 11.57 -4.44 -1.11
N GLY A 317 11.76 -4.87 -2.37
CA GLY A 317 11.67 -4.04 -3.56
C GLY A 317 10.29 -3.45 -3.80
N ALA A 318 10.25 -2.14 -4.07
CA ALA A 318 9.02 -1.36 -4.16
C ALA A 318 8.71 -0.81 -5.56
N LEU A 319 9.50 -1.24 -6.56
CA LEU A 319 9.32 -0.83 -7.96
C LEU A 319 8.86 -1.97 -8.87
N GLY A 320 8.83 -3.21 -8.38
CA GLY A 320 8.27 -4.36 -9.11
C GLY A 320 8.09 -5.64 -8.31
N THR A 321 8.84 -5.84 -7.21
CA THR A 321 8.78 -7.12 -6.46
C THR A 321 7.59 -7.18 -5.50
N ARG A 322 7.49 -6.27 -4.52
CA ARG A 322 6.37 -6.22 -3.56
C ARG A 322 5.37 -5.12 -3.88
N PHE A 323 5.87 -3.97 -4.30
CA PHE A 323 5.06 -2.81 -4.61
C PHE A 323 5.42 -2.24 -5.98
N ARG A 324 4.56 -1.35 -6.48
CA ARG A 324 4.78 -0.60 -7.72
C ARG A 324 4.51 0.88 -7.47
N VAL A 325 5.31 1.43 -6.57
CA VAL A 325 5.13 2.79 -6.04
C VAL A 325 5.15 3.82 -7.17
N HIS A 326 5.99 3.63 -8.18
CA HIS A 326 6.09 4.48 -9.39
C HIS A 326 4.80 4.58 -10.21
N ALA A 327 3.89 3.60 -10.09
CA ALA A 327 2.69 3.48 -10.90
C ALA A 327 1.38 3.75 -10.13
N ARG A 328 1.47 4.12 -8.84
CA ARG A 328 0.31 4.37 -7.99
C ARG A 328 -0.51 5.56 -8.47
N PRO A 329 -1.85 5.43 -8.58
CA PRO A 329 -2.67 6.48 -9.16
C PRO A 329 -2.90 7.69 -8.25
N ASP A 330 -2.74 7.50 -6.94
CA ASP A 330 -2.93 8.47 -5.88
C ASP A 330 -1.68 9.32 -5.57
N LEU A 331 -0.57 9.09 -6.28
CA LEU A 331 0.66 9.86 -6.13
C LEU A 331 0.78 10.95 -7.21
N ASN A 332 1.41 12.07 -6.85
CA ASN A 332 1.49 13.30 -7.64
C ASN A 332 2.53 13.27 -8.78
N HIS A 333 3.46 12.31 -8.76
CA HIS A 333 4.48 12.13 -9.78
C HIS A 333 4.55 10.65 -10.19
N ARG A 334 4.84 10.41 -11.47
CA ARG A 334 4.98 9.06 -12.04
C ARG A 334 6.25 9.01 -12.87
N PHE A 335 6.95 7.89 -12.81
CA PHE A 335 8.19 7.67 -13.53
C PHE A 335 8.24 6.25 -14.09
N GLN A 336 9.06 6.03 -15.13
CA GLN A 336 9.15 4.72 -15.76
C GLN A 336 10.20 3.86 -15.05
N VAL A 337 9.94 2.56 -14.94
CA VAL A 337 10.87 1.62 -14.32
C VAL A 337 11.17 0.50 -15.30
N PHE A 338 12.45 0.15 -15.40
CA PHE A 338 12.95 -0.97 -16.18
C PHE A 338 13.82 -1.86 -15.30
N ARG A 339 13.69 -3.18 -15.50
CA ARG A 339 14.43 -4.20 -14.76
C ARG A 339 15.28 -5.07 -15.68
N GLY A 340 16.25 -5.76 -15.10
CA GLY A 340 17.01 -6.82 -15.78
C GLY A 340 18.31 -6.35 -16.43
N ILE A 341 18.78 -5.14 -16.15
CA ILE A 341 20.03 -4.61 -16.73
C ILE A 341 21.21 -5.21 -15.96
N LEU A 342 22.00 -6.06 -16.61
CA LEU A 342 23.11 -6.79 -15.98
C LEU A 342 22.69 -7.55 -14.71
N GLU A 343 21.48 -8.14 -14.72
CA GLU A 343 20.84 -8.76 -13.55
C GLU A 343 21.72 -9.79 -12.85
N ASP A 344 22.37 -10.68 -13.61
CA ASP A 344 23.21 -11.74 -13.04
C ASP A 344 24.45 -11.18 -12.31
N GLN A 345 25.08 -10.15 -12.88
CA GLN A 345 26.21 -9.46 -12.24
C GLN A 345 25.74 -8.75 -10.97
N CYS A 346 24.60 -8.05 -11.04
CA CYS A 346 24.05 -7.34 -9.91
C CYS A 346 23.64 -8.26 -8.75
N ARG A 347 23.09 -9.45 -9.06
CA ARG A 347 22.69 -10.45 -8.07
C ARG A 347 23.89 -11.04 -7.31
N GLN A 348 25.05 -11.14 -7.96
CA GLN A 348 26.28 -11.64 -7.34
C GLN A 348 26.89 -10.67 -6.34
N LEU A 349 26.62 -9.37 -6.46
CA LEU A 349 27.17 -8.34 -5.56
C LEU A 349 26.62 -8.43 -4.14
N ASP A 350 25.30 -8.58 -4.01
CA ASP A 350 24.59 -8.52 -2.73
C ASP A 350 23.58 -9.69 -2.65
N PRO A 351 24.08 -10.94 -2.48
CA PRO A 351 23.25 -12.12 -2.43
C PRO A 351 22.32 -12.07 -1.21
N ASP A 352 21.05 -12.44 -1.41
CA ASP A 352 20.08 -12.46 -0.32
C ASP A 352 20.55 -13.38 0.83
N PRO A 353 20.48 -12.94 2.11
CA PRO A 353 20.90 -13.75 3.25
C PRO A 353 20.07 -15.02 3.45
N TRP A 354 18.90 -15.11 2.80
CA TRP A 354 18.07 -16.30 2.80
C TRP A 354 18.31 -17.07 1.51
N PRO A 355 19.01 -18.22 1.53
CA PRO A 355 19.04 -19.08 0.36
C PRO A 355 17.59 -19.40 0.03
N LEU A 356 17.19 -19.12 -1.21
CA LEU A 356 15.91 -19.55 -1.76
C LEU A 356 15.76 -21.03 -1.40
N LEU A 357 14.84 -21.36 -0.48
CA LEU A 357 14.50 -22.74 -0.17
C LEU A 357 14.27 -23.45 -1.52
N PRO A 358 14.80 -24.67 -1.73
CA PRO A 358 14.60 -25.38 -2.99
C PRO A 358 13.10 -25.58 -3.18
N GLY A 359 12.51 -24.74 -4.04
CA GLY A 359 11.07 -24.51 -4.13
C GLY A 359 10.72 -23.08 -4.56
N CYS A 360 11.52 -22.09 -4.17
CA CYS A 360 11.47 -20.75 -4.75
C CYS A 360 12.39 -20.66 -5.98
N GLN A 361 12.00 -21.36 -7.05
CA GLN A 361 12.40 -20.88 -8.36
C GLN A 361 11.76 -19.51 -8.54
N VAL A 362 12.57 -18.47 -8.73
CA VAL A 362 12.12 -17.27 -9.45
C VAL A 362 11.51 -17.80 -10.72
N SER A 363 10.18 -17.83 -10.79
CA SER A 363 9.45 -18.27 -11.97
C SER A 363 10.02 -17.46 -13.12
N ARG A 364 10.75 -18.13 -14.02
CA ARG A 364 10.90 -17.65 -15.38
C ARG A 364 9.46 -17.49 -15.85
N TYR A 365 8.98 -16.25 -15.90
CA TYR A 365 7.68 -15.91 -16.45
C TYR A 365 7.72 -16.27 -17.94
N ARG A 366 7.48 -17.55 -18.23
CA ARG A 366 7.31 -18.12 -19.54
C ARG A 366 5.82 -18.38 -19.67
N ASN A 367 5.16 -17.52 -20.45
CA ASN A 367 3.84 -17.67 -21.05
C ASN A 367 2.85 -18.65 -20.39
N GLY A 368 1.76 -18.10 -19.86
CA GLY A 368 0.41 -18.65 -20.02
C GLY A 368 0.02 -19.81 -19.09
N ARG A 369 -1.11 -19.60 -18.40
CA ARG A 369 -1.90 -20.51 -17.53
C ARG A 369 -1.37 -20.72 -16.11
N LEU A 370 -2.08 -20.11 -15.14
CA LEU A 370 -2.27 -20.74 -13.83
C LEU A 370 -3.59 -21.53 -13.84
N PRO A 371 -3.62 -22.75 -13.30
CA PRO A 371 -4.86 -23.46 -13.01
C PRO A 371 -5.51 -22.87 -11.73
N GLY A 372 -6.80 -22.57 -11.84
CA GLY A 372 -7.74 -22.46 -10.72
C GLY A 372 -7.34 -21.57 -9.54
N ALA A 373 -7.51 -20.25 -9.68
CA ALA A 373 -7.58 -19.37 -8.52
C ALA A 373 -8.83 -19.74 -7.68
N LEU A 374 -8.62 -20.24 -6.46
CA LEU A 374 -9.68 -20.24 -5.45
C LEU A 374 -10.11 -18.79 -5.16
N PRO A 375 -11.39 -18.56 -4.80
CA PRO A 375 -11.88 -17.23 -4.45
C PRO A 375 -11.09 -16.66 -3.26
N PRO A 376 -10.99 -15.31 -3.14
CA PRO A 376 -10.18 -14.67 -2.12
C PRO A 376 -10.61 -15.13 -0.73
N ALA A 377 -9.66 -15.67 0.03
CA ALA A 377 -9.86 -15.98 1.44
C ALA A 377 -10.29 -14.70 2.16
N GLY A 378 -11.43 -14.74 2.84
CA GLY A 378 -11.87 -13.63 3.69
C GLY A 378 -10.80 -13.30 4.74
N LYS A 379 -10.67 -12.02 5.11
CA LYS A 379 -9.71 -11.55 6.13
C LYS A 379 -9.89 -12.37 7.42
N GLU A 380 -8.89 -13.14 7.80
CA GLU A 380 -8.93 -13.98 9.00
C GLU A 380 -8.87 -13.13 10.27
N ASN A 381 -9.73 -13.40 11.24
CA ASN A 381 -9.70 -12.71 12.53
C ASN A 381 -8.33 -12.93 13.21
N ASN A 382 -7.71 -11.86 13.70
CA ASN A 382 -6.36 -11.85 14.25
C ASN A 382 -6.29 -11.33 15.71
N PHE A 383 -7.43 -10.93 16.29
CA PHE A 383 -7.51 -10.32 17.61
C PHE A 383 -8.63 -10.94 18.48
N PRO A 384 -8.43 -11.13 19.82
CA PRO A 384 -7.20 -10.91 20.57
C PRO A 384 -6.10 -11.94 20.25
N PRO A 385 -4.81 -11.57 20.29
CA PRO A 385 -3.70 -12.49 20.10
C PRO A 385 -3.58 -13.38 21.35
N LEU A 386 -4.34 -14.46 21.37
CA LEU A 386 -4.34 -15.39 22.48
C LEU A 386 -3.19 -16.40 22.31
N PRO A 387 -2.48 -16.73 23.40
CA PRO A 387 -1.54 -17.84 23.38
C PRO A 387 -2.23 -19.14 22.94
N ARG A 388 -1.50 -20.01 22.23
CA ARG A 388 -2.04 -21.27 21.66
C ARG A 388 -2.69 -22.22 22.67
N PHE A 389 -2.47 -22.02 23.97
CA PHE A 389 -3.05 -22.82 25.05
C PHE A 389 -4.46 -22.38 25.47
N VAL A 390 -4.95 -21.23 25.02
CA VAL A 390 -6.32 -20.77 25.30
C VAL A 390 -7.25 -21.22 24.17
N PRO A 391 -8.31 -22.02 24.43
CA PRO A 391 -9.19 -22.59 23.41
C PRO A 391 -10.18 -21.58 22.78
N LEU A 392 -9.83 -20.29 22.76
CA LEU A 392 -10.65 -19.22 22.20
C LEU A 392 -10.01 -18.76 20.89
N LYS A 393 -10.79 -18.80 19.79
CA LYS A 393 -10.34 -18.29 18.50
C LYS A 393 -10.39 -16.75 18.50
N PRO A 394 -9.48 -16.07 17.79
CA PRO A 394 -9.58 -14.63 17.61
C PRO A 394 -10.95 -14.26 17.01
N CYS A 395 -11.64 -13.32 17.65
CA CYS A 395 -13.02 -12.96 17.30
C CYS A 395 -13.10 -11.80 16.31
N PHE A 396 -12.02 -11.04 16.15
CA PHE A 396 -12.00 -9.81 15.37
C PHE A 396 -10.78 -9.76 14.46
N TYR A 397 -10.98 -9.23 13.25
CA TYR A 397 -9.88 -8.73 12.45
C TYR A 397 -9.60 -7.27 12.84
N GLN A 398 -8.34 -6.97 13.10
CA GLN A 398 -7.85 -5.64 13.44
C GLN A 398 -6.51 -5.41 12.76
N ASP A 399 -6.46 -4.45 11.85
CA ASP A 399 -5.23 -3.99 11.22
C ASP A 399 -5.25 -2.46 11.09
N PHE A 400 -4.40 -1.80 11.88
CA PHE A 400 -4.33 -0.34 11.87
C PHE A 400 -3.76 0.23 10.56
N SER A 401 -2.90 -0.52 9.86
CA SER A 401 -2.24 -0.05 8.64
C SER A 401 -3.18 -0.13 7.45
N ASP A 402 -4.01 -1.18 7.42
CA ASP A 402 -4.93 -1.46 6.31
C ASP A 402 -6.31 -0.82 6.49
N GLU A 403 -6.81 -0.65 7.73
CA GLU A 403 -8.18 -0.19 7.97
C GLU A 403 -8.31 1.27 8.45
N ILE A 404 -7.27 1.88 9.00
CA ILE A 404 -7.31 3.26 9.51
C ILE A 404 -6.55 4.19 8.55
N PRO A 405 -7.14 5.34 8.14
CA PRO A 405 -6.45 6.33 7.32
C PRO A 405 -5.15 6.83 7.97
N VAL A 406 -4.10 7.03 7.16
CA VAL A 406 -2.74 7.40 7.61
C VAL A 406 -2.73 8.60 8.56
N GLU A 407 -3.59 9.60 8.30
CA GLU A 407 -3.80 10.79 9.12
C GLU A 407 -4.21 10.50 10.58
N HIS A 408 -4.95 9.41 10.83
CA HIS A 408 -5.48 9.07 12.14
C HIS A 408 -4.80 7.85 12.77
N GLN A 409 -3.97 7.11 12.02
CA GLN A 409 -3.29 5.90 12.52
C GLN A 409 -2.52 6.14 13.80
N VAL A 410 -1.76 7.23 13.91
CA VAL A 410 -0.96 7.54 15.10
C VAL A 410 -1.86 7.79 16.31
N LEU A 411 -2.99 8.47 16.12
CA LEU A 411 -3.95 8.74 17.19
C LEU A 411 -4.62 7.45 17.66
N VAL A 412 -5.15 6.64 16.74
CA VAL A 412 -5.81 5.37 17.08
C VAL A 412 -4.85 4.38 17.74
N LYS A 413 -3.58 4.32 17.29
CA LYS A 413 -2.52 3.55 17.96
C LYS A 413 -2.22 4.06 19.38
N ARG A 414 -2.25 5.38 19.62
CA ARG A 414 -2.12 5.96 20.97
C ARG A 414 -3.30 5.60 21.87
N ILE A 415 -4.53 5.63 21.34
CA ILE A 415 -5.75 5.21 22.05
C ILE A 415 -5.67 3.73 22.44
N TYR A 416 -5.17 2.87 21.55
CA TYR A 416 -4.93 1.45 21.84
C TYR A 416 -3.87 1.23 22.94
N ARG A 417 -2.75 1.97 22.89
CA ARG A 417 -1.72 1.93 23.95
C ARG A 417 -2.27 2.40 25.30
N LEU A 418 -3.15 3.40 25.31
CA LEU A 418 -3.83 3.86 26.51
C LEU A 418 -4.74 2.76 27.11
N TRP A 419 -5.48 2.03 26.27
CA TRP A 419 -6.26 0.87 26.72
C TRP A 419 -5.37 -0.18 27.38
N MET A 420 -4.27 -0.57 26.72
CA MET A 420 -3.32 -1.54 27.29
C MET A 420 -2.71 -1.05 28.62
N PHE A 421 -2.35 0.23 28.70
CA PHE A 421 -1.81 0.85 29.91
C PHE A 421 -2.81 0.80 31.06
N TYR A 422 -4.10 1.05 30.79
CA TYR A 422 -5.16 0.94 31.78
C TYR A 422 -5.35 -0.52 32.26
N CYS A 423 -5.31 -1.50 31.36
CA CYS A 423 -5.38 -2.93 31.73
C CYS A 423 -4.19 -3.35 32.62
N VAL A 424 -2.98 -2.91 32.27
CA VAL A 424 -1.78 -3.13 33.11
C VAL A 424 -1.95 -2.46 34.47
N THR A 425 -2.51 -1.25 34.52
CA THR A 425 -2.77 -0.52 35.77
C THR A 425 -3.74 -1.29 36.68
N LEU A 426 -4.81 -1.89 36.12
CA LEU A 426 -5.71 -2.77 36.87
C LEU A 426 -4.98 -4.01 37.41
N GLY A 427 -4.06 -4.60 36.63
CA GLY A 427 -3.24 -5.73 37.07
C GLY A 427 -2.30 -5.36 38.22
N VAL A 428 -1.62 -4.22 38.13
CA VAL A 428 -0.78 -3.68 39.21
C VAL A 428 -1.61 -3.35 40.45
N ASN A 429 -2.82 -2.81 40.27
CA ASN A 429 -3.75 -2.53 41.37
C ASN A 429 -4.20 -3.80 42.10
N LEU A 430 -4.36 -4.94 41.40
CA LEU A 430 -4.65 -6.22 42.03
C LEU A 430 -3.50 -6.66 42.96
N VAL A 431 -2.26 -6.53 42.51
CA VAL A 431 -1.06 -6.85 43.33
C VAL A 431 -0.97 -5.91 44.53
N ALA A 432 -1.25 -4.62 44.37
CA ALA A 432 -1.27 -3.67 45.47
C ALA A 432 -2.38 -3.96 46.50
N CYS A 433 -3.58 -4.34 46.04
CA CYS A 433 -4.66 -4.74 46.94
C CYS A 433 -4.34 -6.05 47.69
N LEU A 434 -3.58 -6.96 47.07
CA LEU A 434 -3.07 -8.16 47.74
C LEU A 434 -2.04 -7.80 48.82
N ALA A 435 -1.09 -6.91 48.52
CA ALA A 435 -0.12 -6.40 49.49
C ALA A 435 -0.81 -5.69 50.67
N TRP A 436 -1.83 -4.88 50.39
CA TRP A 436 -2.67 -4.26 51.42
C TRP A 436 -3.33 -5.32 52.31
N TRP A 437 -3.93 -6.37 51.72
CA TRP A 437 -4.59 -7.42 52.49
C TRP A 437 -3.60 -8.19 53.39
N ILE A 438 -2.45 -8.60 52.85
CA ILE A 438 -1.40 -9.31 53.61
C ILE A 438 -0.88 -8.46 54.77
N ALA A 439 -0.80 -7.14 54.60
CA ALA A 439 -0.35 -6.20 55.62
C ALA A 439 -1.42 -5.85 56.68
N GLY A 440 -2.54 -6.57 56.73
CA GLY A 440 -3.61 -6.38 57.74
C GLY A 440 -4.77 -5.49 57.27
N GLY A 441 -4.86 -5.17 55.99
CA GLY A 441 -5.98 -4.43 55.39
C GLY A 441 -7.21 -5.28 55.08
N ALA A 442 -8.31 -4.62 54.70
CA ALA A 442 -9.55 -5.31 54.34
C ALA A 442 -9.43 -6.06 53.01
N GLY A 443 -9.66 -7.38 53.03
CA GLY A 443 -9.62 -8.25 51.83
C GLY A 443 -10.69 -7.95 50.77
N ALA A 444 -11.74 -7.19 51.11
CA ALA A 444 -12.77 -6.77 50.16
C ALA A 444 -12.18 -5.97 48.97
N ASN A 445 -11.12 -5.19 49.21
CA ASN A 445 -10.45 -4.43 48.15
C ASN A 445 -9.77 -5.36 47.12
N PHE A 446 -9.21 -6.47 47.57
CA PHE A 446 -8.61 -7.46 46.68
C PHE A 446 -9.67 -8.17 45.81
N GLY A 447 -10.78 -8.58 46.41
CA GLY A 447 -11.90 -9.19 45.68
C GLY A 447 -12.50 -8.27 44.61
N LEU A 448 -12.71 -6.99 44.97
CA LEU A 448 -13.19 -5.99 44.02
C LEU A 448 -12.16 -5.65 42.93
N ALA A 449 -10.87 -5.56 43.26
CA ALA A 449 -9.82 -5.36 42.26
C ALA A 449 -9.76 -6.49 41.23
N MET A 450 -9.98 -7.74 41.67
CA MET A 450 -10.09 -8.90 40.77
C MET A 450 -11.31 -8.78 39.86
N LEU A 451 -12.47 -8.41 40.41
CA LEU A 451 -13.68 -8.17 39.64
C LEU A 451 -13.48 -7.06 38.60
N TRP A 452 -12.84 -5.95 38.97
CA TRP A 452 -12.54 -4.85 38.06
C TRP A 452 -11.59 -5.26 36.94
N LEU A 453 -10.55 -6.03 37.24
CA LEU A 453 -9.64 -6.53 36.21
C LEU A 453 -10.37 -7.41 35.19
N LEU A 454 -11.22 -8.33 35.67
CA LEU A 454 -11.93 -9.28 34.81
C LEU A 454 -13.07 -8.64 34.02
N LEU A 455 -13.80 -7.69 34.60
CA LEU A 455 -14.94 -7.04 33.97
C LEU A 455 -14.53 -5.85 33.09
N PHE A 456 -13.70 -4.94 33.61
CA PHE A 456 -13.37 -3.70 32.91
C PHE A 456 -12.38 -3.92 31.76
N THR A 457 -11.52 -4.93 31.78
CA THR A 457 -10.61 -5.23 30.65
C THR A 457 -11.35 -5.56 29.35
N PRO A 458 -12.27 -6.54 29.29
CA PRO A 458 -13.03 -6.83 28.08
C PRO A 458 -14.09 -5.76 27.78
N CYS A 459 -14.74 -5.20 28.81
CA CYS A 459 -15.76 -4.17 28.64
C CYS A 459 -15.15 -2.88 28.03
N SER A 460 -14.00 -2.43 28.53
CA SER A 460 -13.30 -1.25 28.00
C SER A 460 -12.93 -1.41 26.52
N TYR A 461 -12.49 -2.61 26.12
CA TYR A 461 -12.16 -2.90 24.73
C TYR A 461 -13.42 -2.80 23.85
N VAL A 462 -14.51 -3.47 24.22
CA VAL A 462 -15.73 -3.56 23.42
C VAL A 462 -16.52 -2.25 23.41
N CYS A 463 -16.60 -1.58 24.55
CA CYS A 463 -17.54 -0.48 24.78
C CYS A 463 -16.92 0.89 24.50
N TRP A 464 -15.60 1.06 24.46
CA TRP A 464 -15.02 2.35 24.04
C TRP A 464 -13.90 2.23 23.00
N PHE A 465 -12.96 1.31 23.13
CA PHE A 465 -11.87 1.23 22.14
C PHE A 465 -12.40 0.85 20.76
N ARG A 466 -13.27 -0.16 20.69
CA ARG A 466 -13.83 -0.67 19.44
C ARG A 466 -14.77 0.35 18.75
N PRO A 467 -15.62 1.10 19.47
CA PRO A 467 -16.31 2.26 18.93
C PRO A 467 -15.35 3.33 18.39
N ALA A 468 -14.28 3.68 19.10
CA ALA A 468 -13.29 4.64 18.61
C ALA A 468 -12.63 4.15 17.30
N TYR A 469 -12.21 2.89 17.27
CA TYR A 469 -11.61 2.26 16.09
C TYR A 469 -12.57 2.31 14.88
N LYS A 470 -13.85 1.96 15.08
CA LYS A 470 -14.87 2.04 14.04
C LYS A 470 -15.14 3.47 13.58
N ALA A 471 -15.17 4.42 14.53
CA ALA A 471 -15.39 5.83 14.24
C ALA A 471 -14.32 6.37 13.29
N PHE A 472 -13.04 6.11 13.57
CA PHE A 472 -11.93 6.55 12.73
C PHE A 472 -11.76 5.75 11.43
N ARG A 473 -12.17 4.48 11.40
CA ARG A 473 -12.16 3.66 10.18
C ARG A 473 -13.15 4.19 9.12
N ALA A 474 -14.34 4.55 9.55
CA ALA A 474 -15.47 4.78 8.65
C ALA A 474 -16.09 6.18 8.75
N ASP A 475 -15.42 7.10 9.46
CA ASP A 475 -15.87 8.46 9.73
C ASP A 475 -17.33 8.55 10.23
N SER A 476 -17.69 7.64 11.15
CA SER A 476 -19.07 7.49 11.62
C SER A 476 -19.34 8.33 12.86
N SER A 477 -20.26 9.29 12.73
CA SER A 477 -20.68 10.22 13.78
C SER A 477 -21.33 9.50 14.96
N PHE A 478 -22.08 8.42 14.71
CA PHE A 478 -22.68 7.60 15.76
C PHE A 478 -21.62 6.91 16.64
N ASN A 479 -20.61 6.29 16.02
CA ASN A 479 -19.54 5.61 16.77
C ASN A 479 -18.69 6.61 17.56
N PHE A 480 -18.50 7.83 17.06
CA PHE A 480 -17.88 8.92 17.83
C PHE A 480 -18.71 9.29 19.07
N MET A 481 -20.03 9.39 18.95
CA MET A 481 -20.92 9.70 20.08
C MET A 481 -20.88 8.62 21.17
N ALA A 482 -20.97 7.35 20.75
CA ALA A 482 -20.86 6.21 21.67
C ALA A 482 -19.51 6.19 22.39
N PHE A 483 -18.42 6.49 21.67
CA PHE A 483 -17.10 6.66 22.27
C PHE A 483 -17.09 7.78 23.32
N PHE A 484 -17.55 8.99 23.02
CA PHE A 484 -17.50 10.10 23.99
C PHE A 484 -18.28 9.82 25.28
N PHE A 485 -19.46 9.21 25.17
CA PHE A 485 -20.28 8.89 26.34
C PHE A 485 -19.61 7.85 27.23
N ILE A 486 -19.21 6.71 26.66
CA ILE A 486 -18.66 5.59 27.42
C ILE A 486 -17.24 5.89 27.89
N PHE A 487 -16.39 6.49 27.04
CA PHE A 487 -15.04 6.90 27.41
C PHE A 487 -15.03 8.04 28.43
N GLY A 488 -16.02 8.95 28.36
CA GLY A 488 -16.22 9.99 29.37
C GLY A 488 -16.57 9.41 30.74
N ALA A 489 -17.49 8.44 30.79
CA ALA A 489 -17.80 7.71 32.03
C ALA A 489 -16.58 6.94 32.57
N GLN A 490 -15.82 6.28 31.69
CA GLN A 490 -14.59 5.59 32.04
C GLN A 490 -13.52 6.54 32.61
N PHE A 491 -13.39 7.75 32.05
CA PHE A 491 -12.50 8.78 32.57
C PHE A 491 -12.86 9.17 34.01
N VAL A 492 -14.15 9.43 34.29
CA VAL A 492 -14.63 9.73 35.64
C VAL A 492 -14.34 8.58 36.61
N LEU A 493 -14.60 7.33 36.21
CA LEU A 493 -14.28 6.15 37.01
C LEU A 493 -12.78 6.05 37.31
N THR A 494 -11.93 6.38 36.34
CA THR A 494 -10.46 6.32 36.49
C THR A 494 -9.96 7.41 37.44
N VAL A 495 -10.60 8.58 37.46
CA VAL A 495 -10.34 9.63 38.46
C VAL A 495 -10.74 9.17 39.87
N ILE A 496 -11.90 8.51 40.01
CA ILE A 496 -12.34 7.93 41.29
C ILE A 496 -11.34 6.85 41.77
N GLN A 497 -10.84 6.00 40.87
CA GLN A 497 -9.81 5.00 41.17
C GLN A 497 -8.48 5.63 41.58
N ALA A 498 -8.09 6.75 40.96
CA ALA A 498 -6.89 7.51 41.36
C ALA A 498 -7.03 8.11 42.77
N ILE A 499 -8.23 8.60 43.13
CA ILE A 499 -8.51 9.09 44.49
C ILE A 499 -8.45 7.93 45.50
N GLY A 500 -9.06 6.79 45.17
CA GLY A 500 -8.97 5.55 45.96
C GLY A 500 -9.76 5.55 47.25
N PHE A 501 -11.09 5.63 47.16
CA PHE A 501 -11.96 5.43 48.32
C PHE A 501 -11.83 4.01 48.86
N SER A 502 -11.74 3.86 50.18
CA SER A 502 -11.66 2.55 50.82
C SER A 502 -12.93 1.73 50.53
N GLY A 503 -12.77 0.44 50.22
CA GLY A 503 -13.88 -0.46 49.90
C GLY A 503 -14.33 -0.43 48.43
N TRP A 504 -13.66 0.33 47.56
CA TRP A 504 -13.94 0.38 46.12
C TRP A 504 -13.03 -0.52 45.27
N GLY A 505 -12.05 -1.20 45.87
CA GLY A 505 -11.13 -2.08 45.13
C GLY A 505 -10.06 -1.36 44.30
N ALA A 506 -9.72 -0.12 44.67
CA ALA A 506 -8.62 0.63 44.07
C ALA A 506 -7.69 1.22 45.14
N CYS A 507 -6.38 0.99 44.99
CA CYS A 507 -5.33 1.59 45.81
C CYS A 507 -4.95 2.97 45.25
N GLY A 508 -5.83 3.95 45.43
CA GLY A 508 -5.54 5.35 45.06
C GLY A 508 -4.83 6.12 46.16
N TRP A 509 -4.69 7.43 45.97
CA TRP A 509 -3.91 8.32 46.84
C TRP A 509 -4.40 8.31 48.30
N LEU A 510 -5.71 8.37 48.55
CA LEU A 510 -6.25 8.40 49.91
C LEU A 510 -5.97 7.08 50.65
N ALA A 511 -6.17 5.95 49.98
CA ALA A 511 -5.88 4.63 50.53
C ALA A 511 -4.38 4.45 50.82
N ALA A 512 -3.51 4.86 49.90
CA ALA A 512 -2.05 4.73 50.09
C ALA A 512 -1.54 5.61 51.23
N ILE A 513 -1.93 6.90 51.26
CA ILE A 513 -1.50 7.85 52.30
C ILE A 513 -2.00 7.41 53.68
N GLY A 514 -3.26 6.99 53.78
CA GLY A 514 -3.84 6.55 55.05
C GLY A 514 -3.19 5.28 55.62
N PHE A 515 -2.58 4.44 54.78
CA PHE A 515 -2.01 3.16 55.20
C PHE A 515 -0.53 3.25 55.65
N PHE A 516 0.14 4.40 55.46
CA PHE A 516 1.51 4.61 55.94
C PHE A 516 1.67 4.46 57.45
N GLY A 517 0.63 4.79 58.21
CA GLY A 517 0.61 4.62 59.67
C GLY A 517 0.47 3.17 60.14
N VAL A 518 0.19 2.22 59.23
CA VAL A 518 -0.04 0.80 59.54
C VAL A 518 1.12 -0.06 59.05
N ASN A 519 1.47 0.05 57.76
CA ASN A 519 2.57 -0.71 57.17
C ASN A 519 3.22 0.07 56.02
N VAL A 520 4.45 0.55 56.27
CA VAL A 520 5.21 1.36 55.30
C VAL A 520 5.47 0.61 53.99
N GLY A 521 5.81 -0.68 54.06
CA GLY A 521 6.12 -1.48 52.88
C GLY A 521 4.91 -1.64 51.94
N ALA A 522 3.74 -1.96 52.50
CA ALA A 522 2.51 -2.05 51.73
C ALA A 522 2.07 -0.69 51.19
N ALA A 523 2.20 0.39 51.97
CA ALA A 523 1.85 1.74 51.53
C ALA A 523 2.69 2.21 50.32
N VAL A 524 3.99 1.87 50.27
CA VAL A 524 4.85 2.15 49.10
C VAL A 524 4.36 1.40 47.86
N VAL A 525 3.99 0.12 47.98
CA VAL A 525 3.42 -0.65 46.87
C VAL A 525 2.09 -0.05 46.40
N MET A 526 1.27 0.46 47.32
CA MET A 526 -0.01 1.11 47.02
C MET A 526 0.13 2.47 46.33
N LEU A 527 1.26 3.17 46.44
CA LEU A 527 1.50 4.42 45.69
C LEU A 527 1.66 4.18 44.19
N ILE A 528 2.15 3.02 43.78
CA ILE A 528 2.37 2.68 42.38
C ILE A 528 1.06 2.75 41.56
N PRO A 529 -0.02 2.03 41.90
CA PRO A 529 -1.28 2.16 41.18
C PRO A 529 -1.92 3.55 41.31
N ALA A 530 -1.75 4.27 42.42
CA ALA A 530 -2.24 5.65 42.56
C ALA A 530 -1.63 6.59 41.49
N ILE A 531 -0.31 6.48 41.26
CA ILE A 531 0.39 7.22 40.21
C ILE A 531 -0.10 6.75 38.83
N LEU A 532 -0.18 5.45 38.59
CA LEU A 532 -0.59 4.88 37.29
C LEU A 532 -2.04 5.25 36.91
N PHE A 533 -2.98 5.25 37.86
CA PHE A 533 -4.35 5.72 37.62
C PHE A 533 -4.40 7.23 37.34
N SER A 534 -3.57 8.01 38.03
CA SER A 534 -3.46 9.46 37.77
C SER A 534 -2.92 9.73 36.36
N LEU A 535 -1.86 9.03 35.94
CA LEU A 535 -1.31 9.10 34.59
C LEU A 535 -2.34 8.64 33.54
N SER A 536 -3.08 7.58 33.83
CA SER A 536 -4.17 7.09 32.97
C SER A 536 -5.24 8.16 32.77
N ALA A 537 -5.70 8.81 33.85
CA ALA A 537 -6.70 9.88 33.80
C ALA A 537 -6.22 11.07 32.95
N VAL A 538 -4.97 11.51 33.13
CA VAL A 538 -4.38 12.60 32.33
C VAL A 538 -4.34 12.23 30.84
N MET A 539 -3.88 11.03 30.50
CA MET A 539 -3.86 10.57 29.11
C MET A 539 -5.26 10.43 28.49
N MET A 540 -6.25 10.00 29.29
CA MET A 540 -7.66 9.95 28.87
C MET A 540 -8.20 11.36 28.60
N ALA A 541 -7.92 12.34 29.46
CA ALA A 541 -8.34 13.73 29.24
C ALA A 541 -7.75 14.32 27.94
N ILE A 542 -6.45 14.14 27.72
CA ILE A 542 -5.77 14.58 26.48
C ILE A 542 -6.40 13.91 25.25
N THR A 543 -6.71 12.61 25.33
CA THR A 543 -7.35 11.87 24.25
C THR A 543 -8.75 12.40 23.96
N LEU A 544 -9.55 12.64 24.99
CA LEU A 544 -10.91 13.14 24.87
C LEU A 544 -10.92 14.51 24.18
N VAL A 545 -10.04 15.44 24.58
CA VAL A 545 -9.89 16.74 23.94
C VAL A 545 -9.46 16.62 22.47
N LYS A 546 -8.46 15.77 22.18
CA LYS A 546 -7.96 15.59 20.80
C LYS A 546 -9.01 14.99 19.87
N VAL A 547 -9.69 13.93 20.30
CA VAL A 547 -10.75 13.29 19.50
C VAL A 547 -11.94 14.24 19.34
N HIS A 548 -12.32 14.99 20.38
CA HIS A 548 -13.37 16.00 20.29
C HIS A 548 -13.05 17.12 19.31
N ARG A 549 -11.80 17.60 19.28
CA ARG A 549 -11.34 18.63 18.33
C ARG A 549 -11.44 18.14 16.89
N ILE A 550 -11.06 16.89 16.62
CA ILE A 550 -11.15 16.28 15.29
C ILE A 550 -12.61 16.10 14.89
N TYR A 551 -13.45 15.55 15.79
CA TYR A 551 -14.88 15.35 15.55
C TYR A 551 -15.61 16.66 15.23
N ARG A 552 -15.33 17.75 15.98
CA ARG A 552 -15.89 19.08 15.71
C ARG A 552 -15.33 19.70 14.43
N GLY A 553 -14.03 19.53 14.16
CA GLY A 553 -13.38 20.04 12.95
C GLY A 553 -13.91 19.39 11.67
N ALA A 554 -14.40 18.15 11.74
CA ALA A 554 -15.02 17.42 10.63
C ALA A 554 -16.53 17.70 10.45
N GLY A 555 -17.09 18.69 11.15
CA GLY A 555 -18.52 19.03 11.08
C GLY A 555 -19.45 18.00 11.74
N GLY A 556 -18.95 17.21 12.69
CA GLY A 556 -19.74 16.23 13.44
C GLY A 556 -20.82 16.90 14.30
N SER A 557 -22.06 16.40 14.22
CA SER A 557 -23.19 16.89 15.02
C SER A 557 -24.09 15.74 15.52
N LEU A 558 -24.85 15.99 16.59
CA LEU A 558 -25.86 15.07 17.11
C LEU A 558 -26.94 14.77 16.05
N GLN A 559 -27.34 15.75 15.24
CA GLN A 559 -28.27 15.56 14.13
C GLN A 559 -27.72 14.60 13.08
N LYS A 560 -26.42 14.71 12.73
CA LYS A 560 -25.76 13.79 11.79
C LYS A 560 -25.73 12.36 12.34
N ALA A 561 -25.46 12.19 13.63
CA ALA A 561 -25.52 10.90 14.30
C ALA A 561 -26.96 10.31 14.32
N GLN A 562 -27.99 11.15 14.53
CA GLN A 562 -29.39 10.73 14.48
C GLN A 562 -29.77 10.23 13.07
N THR A 563 -29.32 10.93 12.02
CA THR A 563 -29.56 10.51 10.63
C THR A 563 -28.83 9.21 10.28
N GLU A 564 -27.58 9.02 10.73
CA GLU A 564 -26.84 7.76 10.56
C GLU A 564 -27.51 6.58 11.30
N TRP A 565 -28.13 6.85 12.46
CA TRP A 565 -28.89 5.86 13.22
C TRP A 565 -30.17 5.43 12.49
N ASN A 566 -30.98 6.40 12.08
CA ASN A 566 -32.26 6.16 11.41
C ASN A 566 -32.10 5.46 10.06
N THR A 567 -30.99 5.72 9.35
CA THR A 567 -30.70 5.11 8.04
C THR A 567 -30.02 3.74 8.15
N GLY A 568 -29.63 3.31 9.36
CA GLY A 568 -28.88 2.05 9.56
C GLY A 568 -27.43 2.09 9.06
N ALA A 569 -26.96 3.25 8.57
CA ALA A 569 -25.60 3.43 8.04
C ALA A 569 -24.50 3.15 9.07
N TRP A 570 -24.82 3.22 10.36
CA TRP A 570 -23.89 2.88 11.45
C TRP A 570 -23.47 1.39 11.51
N ARG A 571 -24.28 0.47 10.94
CA ARG A 571 -23.97 -0.99 10.94
C ARG A 571 -22.97 -1.36 9.85
N ASN A 572 -23.12 -0.77 8.67
CA ASN A 572 -22.26 -0.96 7.50
C ASN A 572 -21.97 0.41 6.88
N PRO A 573 -21.10 1.21 7.51
CA PRO A 573 -20.79 2.52 6.96
C PRO A 573 -20.13 2.31 5.58
N PRO A 574 -20.56 3.06 4.54
CA PRO A 574 -19.92 2.99 3.24
C PRO A 574 -18.42 3.23 3.41
N SER A 575 -17.58 2.43 2.74
CA SER A 575 -16.15 2.74 2.70
C SER A 575 -15.99 4.17 2.18
N ARG A 576 -14.98 4.91 2.64
CA ARG A 576 -14.75 6.30 2.23
C ARG A 576 -14.66 6.42 0.69
N GLU A 577 -14.31 5.34 -0.01
CA GLU A 577 -14.37 5.15 -1.46
C GLU A 577 -15.80 5.28 -2.04
N ALA A 578 -16.81 4.73 -1.37
CA ALA A 578 -18.21 4.86 -1.76
C ALA A 578 -18.78 6.27 -1.50
N GLN A 579 -18.28 6.98 -0.48
CA GLN A 579 -18.60 8.40 -0.28
C GLN A 579 -17.90 9.29 -1.32
N PHE A 580 -16.64 9.01 -1.67
CA PHE A 580 -15.94 9.72 -2.76
C PHE A 580 -16.63 9.55 -4.12
N ASN A 581 -17.18 8.37 -4.40
CA ASN A 581 -17.96 8.14 -5.61
C ASN A 581 -19.24 8.99 -5.68
N ASN A 582 -19.83 9.40 -4.55
CA ASN A 582 -20.99 10.32 -4.54
C ASN A 582 -20.60 11.79 -4.75
N PHE A 583 -19.33 12.16 -4.58
CA PHE A 583 -18.81 13.50 -4.88
C PHE A 583 -18.38 13.68 -6.36
N SER A 584 -18.55 12.65 -7.19
CA SER A 584 -18.24 12.70 -8.63
C SER A 584 -19.29 13.46 -9.48
N GLY A 585 -20.19 14.21 -8.84
CA GLY A 585 -20.98 15.23 -9.52
C GLY A 585 -20.10 16.43 -9.86
N ASN A 586 -19.97 16.70 -11.17
CA ASN A 586 -19.39 17.82 -11.91
C ASN A 586 -19.17 19.22 -11.25
N SER A 587 -18.60 19.28 -10.05
CA SER A 587 -18.09 20.52 -9.47
C SER A 587 -16.88 20.19 -8.61
N LEU A 588 -15.69 20.40 -9.18
CA LEU A 588 -14.46 20.43 -8.41
C LEU A 588 -14.63 21.50 -7.29
N PRO A 589 -14.32 21.20 -6.02
CA PRO A 589 -14.23 22.23 -5.02
C PRO A 589 -13.10 23.19 -5.41
N GLU A 590 -13.45 24.47 -5.50
CA GLU A 590 -12.51 25.56 -5.71
C GLU A 590 -11.59 25.60 -4.47
N TYR A 591 -10.35 25.18 -4.64
CA TYR A 591 -9.37 25.22 -3.55
C TYR A 591 -9.00 26.69 -3.28
N PRO A 592 -8.88 27.10 -2.01
CA PRO A 592 -8.36 28.41 -1.68
C PRO A 592 -6.97 28.59 -2.30
N THR A 593 -6.76 29.75 -2.92
CA THR A 593 -5.49 30.18 -3.49
C THR A 593 -4.36 29.99 -2.48
N VAL A 594 -3.23 29.47 -2.96
CA VAL A 594 -2.01 29.26 -2.17
C VAL A 594 -1.66 30.57 -1.45
N PRO A 595 -1.38 30.56 -0.12
CA PRO A 595 -0.92 31.75 0.56
C PRO A 595 0.37 32.24 -0.11
N SER A 596 0.37 33.48 -0.59
CA SER A 596 1.57 34.16 -1.05
C SER A 596 2.56 34.28 0.11
N TYR A 597 3.67 33.54 0.05
CA TYR A 597 4.77 33.74 1.00
C TYR A 597 5.42 35.10 0.72
N PRO A 598 5.68 35.93 1.76
CA PRO A 598 6.45 37.15 1.58
C PRO A 598 7.88 36.79 1.19
N SER A 599 8.40 37.49 0.19
CA SER A 599 9.79 37.42 -0.22
C SER A 599 10.68 38.11 0.82
N GLY A 600 11.63 37.35 1.37
CA GLY A 600 12.76 37.90 2.11
C GLY A 600 12.67 37.79 3.64
N GLY A 601 13.59 36.97 4.18
CA GLY A 601 14.31 37.26 5.43
C GLY A 601 13.56 37.18 6.75
N GLN A 602 14.03 36.27 7.61
CA GLN A 602 13.71 36.10 9.04
C GLN A 602 12.44 35.30 9.34
N TRP A 603 12.65 34.00 9.53
CA TRP A 603 11.81 33.20 10.42
C TRP A 603 12.36 33.33 11.85
N PRO A 604 11.50 33.46 12.87
CA PRO A 604 11.90 33.52 14.28
C PRO A 604 12.47 32.20 14.81
#